data_AF-A0A4R6JB50-F1
#
_entry.id   AF-A0A4R6JB50-F1
#
_cell.length_a   1.000
_cell.length_b   1.000
_cell.length_c   1.000
_cell.angle_alpha   90.00
_cell.angle_beta   90.00
_cell.angle_gamma   90.00
#
_symmetry.space_group_name_H-M   'P 1'
#
loop_
_entity.id
_entity.type
_entity.pdbx_description
1 polymer ?
#
loop_
_entity_poly.entity_id
_entity_poly.type
_entity_poly.pdbx_seq_one_letter_code
_entity_poly.pdbx_strand_id
1 'polypeptide(L)'
;MAFDSTDLRSTLPSAAAAAPAPDRFSGAEHVQFRDLAPAEKDDTVSTWYARGQNFVVGYSELDGATTFSRTEQPDEYVVLLADDTLSATVGEVSVSGKTMIVVPPGDSSVTVTGQGRVIRLLTTRSPDIAALAANAASYDERHENIAPYEPWPEPVGGYRVRTYDLTVEPLKNPPFRLYRCTTFMVNFIDPKQGPRDPSKMSPHKHDDFEQCSIVLAGEYVHHIRWPWTTNKANWRDDEHQRVAAPAVTVIPPPSLHTSEAISAGTNHLIDVFCPPRFDFSAMEGWVFNAADYPAPEPR
;
A
#
# COMPACT_ATOMS: atom_id res chain seq x y z
N MET A 1 13.80 -16.22 4.92
CA MET A 1 13.30 -16.02 3.54
C MET A 1 14.49 -16.11 2.58
N ALA A 2 14.27 -16.46 1.31
CA ALA A 2 15.35 -16.60 0.33
C ALA A 2 15.53 -15.30 -0.46
N PHE A 3 16.27 -14.34 0.11
CA PHE A 3 16.72 -13.14 -0.59
C PHE A 3 18.10 -13.39 -1.20
N ASP A 4 18.41 -12.73 -2.32
CA ASP A 4 19.78 -12.66 -2.83
C ASP A 4 20.70 -12.02 -1.77
N SER A 5 21.97 -12.43 -1.69
CA SER A 5 22.90 -11.94 -0.67
C SER A 5 23.20 -10.44 -0.78
N THR A 6 22.94 -9.83 -1.94
CA THR A 6 23.08 -8.39 -2.16
C THR A 6 21.82 -7.59 -1.82
N ASP A 7 20.66 -8.24 -1.64
CA ASP A 7 19.39 -7.60 -1.30
C ASP A 7 19.39 -7.18 0.18
N LEU A 8 19.16 -5.90 0.47
CA LEU A 8 19.17 -5.38 1.85
C LEU A 8 18.18 -6.10 2.77
N ARG A 9 17.10 -6.67 2.23
CA ARG A 9 16.11 -7.45 3.00
C ARG A 9 16.66 -8.78 3.51
N SER A 10 17.81 -9.24 3.00
CA SER A 10 18.55 -10.38 3.56
C SER A 10 19.07 -10.13 4.98
N THR A 11 19.11 -8.86 5.42
CA THR A 11 19.60 -8.46 6.75
C THR A 11 18.48 -8.28 7.78
N LEU A 12 17.21 -8.48 7.40
CA LEU A 12 16.08 -8.35 8.32
C LEU A 12 16.20 -9.37 9.47
N PRO A 13 15.85 -8.98 10.71
CA PRO A 13 15.81 -9.90 11.84
C PRO A 13 14.92 -11.11 11.55
N SER A 14 15.33 -12.31 12.01
CA SER A 14 14.47 -13.48 11.95
C SER A 14 13.26 -13.30 12.87
N ALA A 15 12.06 -13.57 12.37
CA ALA A 15 10.83 -13.51 13.17
C ALA A 15 10.91 -14.39 14.42
N ALA A 16 10.29 -13.94 15.51
CA ALA A 16 10.15 -14.67 16.76
C ALA A 16 9.27 -15.94 16.58
N ALA A 17 9.18 -16.76 17.63
CA ALA A 17 8.52 -18.06 17.62
C ALA A 17 7.14 -18.05 16.92
N ALA A 18 6.91 -19.02 16.04
CA ALA A 18 5.71 -19.12 15.23
C ALA A 18 4.45 -19.12 16.11
N ALA A 19 3.55 -18.18 15.84
CA ALA A 19 2.16 -18.25 16.31
C ALA A 19 1.56 -19.61 15.92
N PRO A 20 0.56 -20.13 16.67
CA PRO A 20 -0.15 -21.34 16.28
C PRO A 20 -0.59 -21.25 14.81
N ALA A 21 -0.42 -22.35 14.07
CA ALA A 21 -0.77 -22.39 12.67
C ALA A 21 -2.25 -22.03 12.53
N PRO A 22 -2.59 -21.04 11.69
CA PRO A 22 -3.96 -20.60 11.60
C PRO A 22 -4.87 -21.67 11.02
N ASP A 23 -6.13 -21.61 11.42
CA ASP A 23 -7.14 -22.62 11.13
C ASP A 23 -7.73 -22.44 9.73
N ARG A 24 -7.59 -21.27 9.09
CA ARG A 24 -8.06 -20.96 7.73
C ARG A 24 -7.12 -19.96 7.05
N PHE A 25 -7.08 -20.03 5.73
CA PHE A 25 -6.29 -19.11 4.89
C PHE A 25 -7.20 -18.33 3.96
N SER A 26 -7.21 -17.01 4.09
CA SER A 26 -7.86 -16.11 3.14
C SER A 26 -7.19 -16.19 1.77
N GLY A 27 -7.97 -16.00 0.71
CA GLY A 27 -7.46 -15.79 -0.65
C GLY A 27 -6.95 -14.36 -0.83
N ALA A 28 -6.17 -14.13 -1.89
CA ALA A 28 -5.81 -12.79 -2.31
C ALA A 28 -7.00 -12.12 -3.00
N GLU A 29 -7.05 -10.78 -2.92
CA GLU A 29 -8.03 -9.97 -3.63
C GLU A 29 -7.34 -9.27 -4.80
N HIS A 30 -7.95 -9.32 -5.99
CA HIS A 30 -7.45 -8.64 -7.17
C HIS A 30 -8.53 -7.74 -7.75
N VAL A 31 -8.34 -6.44 -7.60
CA VAL A 31 -9.25 -5.42 -8.11
C VAL A 31 -8.61 -4.76 -9.33
N GLN A 32 -9.09 -5.12 -10.53
CA GLN A 32 -8.67 -4.50 -11.78
C GLN A 32 -9.61 -3.34 -12.12
N PHE A 33 -9.21 -2.10 -11.81
CA PHE A 33 -10.11 -0.94 -11.89
C PHE A 33 -10.60 -0.66 -13.31
N ARG A 34 -9.84 -1.05 -14.35
CA ARG A 34 -10.27 -0.92 -15.76
C ARG A 34 -11.54 -1.70 -16.10
N ASP A 35 -11.79 -2.78 -15.36
CA ASP A 35 -12.91 -3.67 -15.60
C ASP A 35 -14.16 -3.24 -14.81
N LEU A 36 -14.06 -2.12 -14.07
CA LEU A 36 -15.08 -1.63 -13.15
C LEU A 36 -15.52 -0.21 -13.51
N ALA A 37 -16.80 0.08 -13.27
CA ALA A 37 -17.26 1.47 -13.25
C ALA A 37 -16.65 2.19 -12.04
N PRO A 38 -16.29 3.49 -12.16
CA PRO A 38 -15.86 4.28 -11.02
C PRO A 38 -17.00 4.40 -10.00
N ALA A 39 -16.65 4.34 -8.72
CA ALA A 39 -17.58 4.53 -7.62
C ALA A 39 -18.04 5.99 -7.53
N GLU A 40 -17.15 6.92 -7.88
CA GLU A 40 -17.42 8.36 -7.94
C GLU A 40 -16.88 8.91 -9.25
N LYS A 41 -17.68 9.73 -9.93
CA LYS A 41 -17.28 10.34 -11.20
C LYS A 41 -17.93 11.69 -11.40
N ASP A 42 -17.12 12.65 -11.83
CA ASP A 42 -17.56 13.92 -12.42
C ASP A 42 -16.81 14.19 -13.74
N ASP A 43 -16.88 15.43 -14.24
CA ASP A 43 -16.26 15.84 -15.50
C ASP A 43 -14.72 15.85 -15.45
N THR A 44 -14.13 15.92 -14.25
CA THR A 44 -12.68 16.09 -14.02
C THR A 44 -12.03 14.88 -13.36
N VAL A 45 -12.76 14.09 -12.58
CA VAL A 45 -12.21 12.96 -11.84
C VAL A 45 -13.08 11.72 -11.94
N SER A 46 -12.43 10.58 -12.08
CA SER A 46 -13.04 9.25 -11.86
C SER A 46 -12.28 8.55 -10.74
N THR A 47 -13.00 8.02 -9.76
CA THR A 47 -12.41 7.36 -8.58
C THR A 47 -12.95 5.96 -8.41
N TRP A 48 -12.04 5.02 -8.15
CA TRP A 48 -12.32 3.64 -7.79
C TRP A 48 -11.74 3.33 -6.42
N TYR A 49 -12.33 2.36 -5.73
CA TYR A 49 -11.89 1.95 -4.40
C TYR A 49 -11.65 0.44 -4.34
N ALA A 50 -10.58 0.05 -3.67
CA ALA A 50 -10.31 -1.32 -3.23
C ALA A 50 -9.94 -1.27 -1.74
N ARG A 51 -10.16 -2.34 -0.99
CA ARG A 51 -9.82 -2.38 0.43
C ARG A 51 -9.06 -3.64 0.82
N GLY A 52 -8.28 -3.49 1.88
CA GLY A 52 -7.87 -4.58 2.76
C GLY A 52 -8.78 -4.67 3.98
N GLN A 53 -8.34 -5.43 4.97
CA GLN A 53 -9.00 -5.47 6.27
C GLN A 53 -8.89 -4.13 6.99
N ASN A 54 -7.70 -3.51 6.97
CA ASN A 54 -7.39 -2.32 7.76
C ASN A 54 -7.34 -1.02 6.94
N PHE A 55 -7.32 -1.10 5.61
CA PHE A 55 -7.13 0.05 4.73
C PHE A 55 -8.10 0.06 3.55
N VAL A 56 -8.21 1.23 2.91
CA VAL A 56 -8.88 1.48 1.65
C VAL A 56 -7.92 2.27 0.75
N VAL A 57 -7.79 1.83 -0.50
CA VAL A 57 -7.10 2.55 -1.58
C VAL A 57 -8.16 3.22 -2.43
N GLY A 58 -8.18 4.55 -2.43
CA GLY A 58 -8.87 5.34 -3.44
C GLY A 58 -7.92 5.67 -4.59
N TYR A 59 -8.16 5.12 -5.77
CA TYR A 59 -7.41 5.45 -6.99
C TYR A 59 -8.25 6.41 -7.83
N SER A 60 -7.71 7.59 -8.11
CA SER A 60 -8.38 8.62 -8.91
C SER A 60 -7.58 8.93 -10.16
N GLU A 61 -8.25 8.98 -11.31
CA GLU A 61 -7.73 9.58 -12.53
C GLU A 61 -8.31 10.98 -12.64
N LEU A 62 -7.42 11.98 -12.65
CA LEU A 62 -7.76 13.40 -12.69
C LEU A 62 -7.33 14.00 -14.04
N ASP A 63 -8.20 14.82 -14.61
CA ASP A 63 -7.91 15.74 -15.72
C ASP A 63 -8.63 17.06 -15.46
N GLY A 64 -7.96 17.99 -14.79
CA GLY A 64 -8.51 19.29 -14.41
C GLY A 64 -8.24 19.64 -12.95
N ALA A 65 -9.28 19.97 -12.19
CA ALA A 65 -9.18 20.36 -10.79
C ALA A 65 -10.31 19.74 -9.98
N THR A 66 -9.97 19.09 -8.86
CA THR A 66 -10.96 18.51 -7.94
C THR A 66 -10.54 18.75 -6.49
N THR A 67 -11.50 18.68 -5.58
CA THR A 67 -11.27 18.81 -4.14
C THR A 67 -11.79 17.57 -3.43
N PHE A 68 -10.88 16.84 -2.79
CA PHE A 68 -11.22 15.71 -1.92
C PHE A 68 -11.43 16.24 -0.50
N SER A 69 -12.66 16.16 -0.01
CA SER A 69 -13.03 16.60 1.35
C SER A 69 -13.26 15.41 2.26
N ARG A 70 -12.87 15.55 3.53
CA ARG A 70 -13.25 14.65 4.63
C ARG A 70 -13.86 15.45 5.76
N THR A 71 -14.83 14.86 6.43
CA THR A 71 -15.46 15.38 7.65
C THR A 71 -15.23 14.37 8.75
N GLU A 72 -14.81 14.82 9.93
CA GLU A 72 -14.57 13.97 11.11
C GLU A 72 -13.69 12.75 10.82
N GLN A 73 -12.65 12.91 9.98
CA GLN A 73 -11.75 11.80 9.62
C GLN A 73 -11.10 11.22 10.90
N PRO A 74 -11.21 9.91 11.17
CA PRO A 74 -10.85 9.34 12.47
C PRO A 74 -9.34 9.20 12.74
N ASP A 75 -8.51 9.26 11.70
CA ASP A 75 -7.06 9.08 11.77
C ASP A 75 -6.34 9.73 10.58
N GLU A 76 -5.00 9.75 10.61
CA GLU A 76 -4.20 10.23 9.49
C GLU A 76 -4.46 9.40 8.23
N TYR A 77 -4.54 10.08 7.09
CA TYR A 77 -4.60 9.45 5.78
C TYR A 77 -3.53 10.02 4.86
N VAL A 78 -3.24 9.29 3.79
CA VAL A 78 -2.19 9.65 2.83
C VAL A 78 -2.81 10.07 1.51
N VAL A 79 -2.26 11.11 0.89
CA VAL A 79 -2.47 11.46 -0.51
C VAL A 79 -1.14 11.38 -1.25
N LEU A 80 -1.07 10.54 -2.28
CA LEU A 80 0.11 10.37 -3.13
C LEU A 80 -0.14 11.02 -4.49
N LEU A 81 0.68 12.01 -4.83
CA LEU A 81 0.77 12.57 -6.17
C LEU A 81 1.87 11.82 -6.94
N ALA A 82 1.53 10.66 -7.50
CA ALA A 82 2.52 9.79 -8.14
C ALA A 82 3.06 10.34 -9.47
N ASP A 83 2.39 11.34 -10.05
CA ASP A 83 2.71 11.97 -11.33
C ASP A 83 3.24 13.39 -11.14
N ASP A 84 4.21 13.79 -11.97
CA ASP A 84 4.86 15.11 -11.94
C ASP A 84 3.93 16.26 -12.37
N THR A 85 2.91 15.92 -13.15
CA THR A 85 1.94 16.83 -13.78
C THR A 85 0.84 17.30 -12.84
N LEU A 86 0.89 16.88 -11.57
CA LEU A 86 -0.08 17.24 -10.55
C LEU A 86 0.47 18.35 -9.62
N SER A 87 -0.44 19.04 -8.95
CA SER A 87 -0.14 19.86 -7.78
C SER A 87 -1.29 19.76 -6.79
N ALA A 88 -1.02 19.98 -5.50
CA ALA A 88 -2.07 19.97 -4.48
C ALA A 88 -1.89 21.08 -3.45
N THR A 89 -3.02 21.51 -2.88
CA THR A 89 -3.10 22.44 -1.75
C THR A 89 -3.93 21.84 -0.63
N VAL A 90 -3.41 21.87 0.60
CA VAL A 90 -4.06 21.43 1.84
C VAL A 90 -3.84 22.48 2.93
N GLY A 91 -4.89 23.24 3.25
CA GLY A 91 -4.74 24.43 4.09
C GLY A 91 -3.76 25.43 3.47
N GLU A 92 -2.70 25.80 4.19
CA GLU A 92 -1.65 26.70 3.70
C GLU A 92 -0.52 25.98 2.95
N VAL A 93 -0.51 24.64 2.94
CA VAL A 93 0.55 23.84 2.32
C VAL A 93 0.23 23.62 0.85
N SER A 94 1.17 23.98 -0.04
CA SER A 94 1.07 23.70 -1.48
C SER A 94 2.30 22.92 -1.97
N VAL A 95 2.08 21.89 -2.79
CA VAL A 95 3.12 20.99 -3.29
C VAL A 95 2.91 20.64 -4.76
N SER A 96 4.00 20.28 -5.44
CA SER A 96 3.97 19.70 -6.78
C SER A 96 3.82 18.17 -6.74
N GLY A 97 3.71 17.57 -7.93
CA GLY A 97 3.78 16.13 -8.14
C GLY A 97 5.02 15.49 -7.54
N LYS A 98 5.00 14.15 -7.47
CA LYS A 98 5.99 13.33 -6.73
C LYS A 98 6.09 13.70 -5.26
N THR A 99 4.93 13.92 -4.65
CA THR A 99 4.83 14.22 -3.22
C THR A 99 3.88 13.26 -2.54
N MET A 100 4.31 12.72 -1.40
CA MET A 100 3.41 12.11 -0.41
C MET A 100 2.97 13.17 0.59
N ILE A 101 1.68 13.30 0.79
CA ILE A 101 1.06 14.20 1.77
C ILE A 101 0.42 13.34 2.84
N VAL A 102 0.75 13.60 4.11
CA VAL A 102 0.02 13.05 5.25
C VAL A 102 -0.93 14.12 5.76
N VAL A 103 -2.21 13.81 5.82
CA VAL A 103 -3.27 14.71 6.27
C VAL A 103 -3.73 14.28 7.67
N PRO A 104 -3.82 15.21 8.65
CA PRO A 104 -4.18 14.88 10.02
C PRO A 104 -5.65 14.40 10.15
N PRO A 105 -6.01 13.79 11.30
CA PRO A 105 -7.41 13.50 11.62
C PRO A 105 -8.27 14.78 11.64
N GLY A 106 -9.58 14.61 11.44
CA GLY A 106 -10.57 15.69 11.45
C GLY A 106 -10.97 16.17 10.04
N ASP A 107 -11.53 17.37 10.00
CA ASP A 107 -11.98 17.97 8.75
C ASP A 107 -10.79 18.36 7.87
N SER A 108 -10.87 18.03 6.59
CA SER A 108 -9.82 18.38 5.64
C SER A 108 -10.35 18.57 4.23
N SER A 109 -9.61 19.36 3.46
CA SER A 109 -9.86 19.62 2.05
C SER A 109 -8.52 19.59 1.31
N VAL A 110 -8.41 18.68 0.35
CA VAL A 110 -7.23 18.51 -0.51
C VAL A 110 -7.64 18.86 -1.93
N THR A 111 -7.24 20.05 -2.39
CA THR A 111 -7.49 20.47 -3.77
C THR A 111 -6.32 20.05 -4.64
N VAL A 112 -6.58 19.24 -5.66
CA VAL A 112 -5.58 18.74 -6.61
C VAL A 112 -5.90 19.29 -7.99
N THR A 113 -4.86 19.74 -8.71
CA THR A 113 -4.98 20.22 -10.09
C THR A 113 -3.94 19.57 -11.00
N GLY A 114 -4.27 19.46 -12.28
CA GLY A 114 -3.42 18.86 -13.31
C GLY A 114 -4.06 17.64 -13.98
N GLN A 115 -3.22 16.82 -14.62
CA GLN A 115 -3.65 15.58 -15.25
C GLN A 115 -2.78 14.43 -14.74
N GLY A 116 -3.37 13.38 -14.15
CA GLY A 116 -2.61 12.26 -13.61
C GLY A 116 -3.35 11.46 -12.56
N ARG A 117 -2.60 10.62 -11.83
CA ARG A 117 -3.13 9.68 -10.84
C ARG A 117 -2.94 10.21 -9.44
N VAL A 118 -4.04 10.25 -8.68
CA VAL A 118 -4.03 10.57 -7.26
C VAL A 118 -4.40 9.29 -6.50
N ILE A 119 -3.54 8.86 -5.57
CA ILE A 119 -3.83 7.73 -4.70
C ILE A 119 -4.10 8.25 -3.29
N ARG A 120 -5.27 7.91 -2.73
CA ARG A 120 -5.61 8.19 -1.34
C ARG A 120 -5.59 6.88 -0.54
N LEU A 121 -4.91 6.86 0.59
CA LEU A 121 -4.86 5.71 1.49
C LEU A 121 -5.54 6.09 2.80
N LEU A 122 -6.67 5.46 3.09
CA LEU A 122 -7.46 5.70 4.30
C LEU A 122 -7.61 4.40 5.08
N THR A 123 -7.85 4.45 6.38
CA THR A 123 -8.15 3.24 7.15
C THR A 123 -9.61 2.82 6.98
N THR A 124 -9.92 1.56 7.25
CA THR A 124 -11.31 1.06 7.30
C THR A 124 -12.10 1.59 8.51
N ARG A 125 -11.47 2.40 9.38
CA ARG A 125 -12.19 3.20 10.38
C ARG A 125 -13.03 4.31 9.75
N SER A 126 -12.85 4.58 8.45
CA SER A 126 -13.75 5.42 7.63
C SER A 126 -14.78 4.53 6.92
N PRO A 127 -15.92 4.19 7.57
CA PRO A 127 -16.85 3.19 7.04
C PRO A 127 -17.52 3.64 5.73
N ASP A 128 -17.70 4.94 5.56
CA ASP A 128 -18.27 5.55 4.36
C ASP A 128 -17.42 5.27 3.12
N ILE A 129 -16.09 5.36 3.25
CA ILE A 129 -15.15 5.05 2.16
C ILE A 129 -14.92 3.55 2.03
N ALA A 130 -14.86 2.82 3.14
CA ALA A 130 -14.70 1.35 3.12
C ALA A 130 -15.86 0.64 2.39
N ALA A 131 -17.08 1.19 2.49
CA ALA A 131 -18.26 0.67 1.80
C ALA A 131 -18.23 0.87 0.27
N LEU A 132 -17.43 1.81 -0.25
CA LEU A 132 -17.30 2.07 -1.69
C LEU A 132 -16.36 1.09 -2.39
N ALA A 133 -15.59 0.29 -1.64
CA ALA A 133 -14.62 -0.62 -2.21
C ALA A 133 -15.27 -1.72 -3.04
N ALA A 134 -14.74 -1.97 -4.24
CA ALA A 134 -15.26 -2.99 -5.15
C ALA A 134 -15.22 -4.42 -4.56
N ASN A 135 -14.24 -4.69 -3.70
CA ASN A 135 -14.08 -5.94 -2.97
C ASN A 135 -14.57 -5.85 -1.51
N ALA A 136 -15.52 -4.96 -1.21
CA ALA A 136 -15.99 -4.76 0.17
C ALA A 136 -16.52 -6.06 0.82
N ALA A 137 -17.26 -6.86 0.05
CA ALA A 137 -17.86 -8.11 0.50
C ALA A 137 -16.83 -9.16 0.96
N SER A 138 -15.60 -9.11 0.45
CA SER A 138 -14.51 -10.00 0.86
C SER A 138 -14.06 -9.81 2.32
N TYR A 139 -14.57 -8.76 2.97
CA TYR A 139 -14.28 -8.37 4.35
C TYR A 139 -15.54 -8.26 5.22
N ASP A 140 -16.65 -8.88 4.81
CA ASP A 140 -17.84 -9.06 5.66
C ASP A 140 -17.50 -9.93 6.89
N GLU A 141 -16.60 -10.89 6.72
CA GLU A 141 -15.96 -11.65 7.78
C GLU A 141 -14.52 -11.20 7.99
N ARG A 142 -14.12 -11.05 9.26
CA ARG A 142 -12.75 -10.70 9.61
C ARG A 142 -11.83 -11.88 9.32
N HIS A 143 -10.79 -11.64 8.51
CA HIS A 143 -9.68 -12.57 8.32
C HIS A 143 -8.92 -12.77 9.63
N GLU A 144 -8.82 -14.02 10.08
CA GLU A 144 -8.28 -14.41 11.38
C GLU A 144 -6.76 -14.20 11.52
N ASN A 145 -6.03 -14.21 10.41
CA ASN A 145 -4.57 -14.13 10.38
C ASN A 145 -4.03 -12.71 10.43
N ILE A 146 -4.91 -11.72 10.44
CA ILE A 146 -4.52 -10.32 10.50
C ILE A 146 -4.60 -9.87 11.95
N ALA A 147 -3.51 -9.32 12.47
CA ALA A 147 -3.49 -8.75 13.81
C ALA A 147 -4.51 -7.59 13.92
N PRO A 148 -5.11 -7.36 15.10
CA PRO A 148 -5.93 -6.17 15.32
C PRO A 148 -5.16 -4.89 14.95
N TYR A 149 -5.84 -3.98 14.26
CA TYR A 149 -5.25 -2.71 13.90
C TYR A 149 -5.06 -1.83 15.15
N GLU A 150 -3.84 -1.32 15.31
CA GLU A 150 -3.50 -0.29 16.29
C GLU A 150 -2.73 0.83 15.58
N PRO A 151 -3.13 2.10 15.75
CA PRO A 151 -2.35 3.21 15.22
C PRO A 151 -0.99 3.26 15.91
N TRP A 152 0.04 3.61 15.14
CA TRP A 152 1.36 3.87 15.67
C TRP A 152 1.40 5.17 16.48
N PRO A 153 2.44 5.39 17.31
CA PRO A 153 2.53 6.57 18.18
C PRO A 153 2.33 7.90 17.45
N GLU A 154 1.80 8.89 18.15
CA GLU A 154 1.57 10.23 17.59
C GLU A 154 2.85 10.83 16.98
N PRO A 155 2.73 11.60 15.88
CA PRO A 155 3.87 12.24 15.27
C PRO A 155 4.56 13.24 16.20
N VAL A 156 5.87 13.39 16.03
CA VAL A 156 6.68 14.36 16.77
C VAL A 156 6.18 15.79 16.49
N GLY A 157 5.73 16.47 17.54
CA GLY A 157 5.13 17.80 17.44
C GLY A 157 3.66 17.79 16.99
N GLY A 158 2.96 16.67 17.16
CA GLY A 158 1.51 16.55 16.97
C GLY A 158 1.07 16.47 15.51
N TYR A 159 -0.23 16.20 15.35
CA TYR A 159 -0.90 16.09 14.06
C TYR A 159 -0.88 17.42 13.30
N ARG A 160 -0.40 17.38 12.05
CA ARG A 160 -0.43 18.49 11.09
C ARG A 160 -0.23 17.95 9.68
N VAL A 161 -0.54 18.74 8.67
CA VAL A 161 -0.19 18.39 7.28
C VAL A 161 1.33 18.24 7.16
N ARG A 162 1.78 17.12 6.61
CA ARG A 162 3.19 16.84 6.32
C ARG A 162 3.37 16.43 4.88
N THR A 163 4.52 16.73 4.31
CA THR A 163 4.81 16.46 2.91
C THR A 163 6.20 15.87 2.77
N TYR A 164 6.33 14.91 1.87
CA TYR A 164 7.56 14.16 1.65
C TYR A 164 7.82 14.00 0.16
N ASP A 165 9.00 14.42 -0.27
CA ASP A 165 9.48 14.33 -1.64
C ASP A 165 9.76 12.87 -2.01
N LEU A 166 9.11 12.38 -3.06
CA LEU A 166 9.24 11.03 -3.60
C LEU A 166 10.39 10.88 -4.60
N THR A 167 11.15 11.96 -4.87
CA THR A 167 12.27 12.02 -5.83
C THR A 167 13.65 11.93 -5.18
N VAL A 168 13.72 11.93 -3.85
CA VAL A 168 14.97 11.73 -3.08
C VAL A 168 15.70 10.45 -3.54
N GLU A 169 17.01 10.33 -3.31
CA GLU A 169 17.72 9.11 -3.71
C GLU A 169 17.16 7.88 -2.95
N PRO A 170 16.78 6.78 -3.63
CA PRO A 170 16.25 5.60 -2.96
C PRO A 170 17.34 4.84 -2.19
N LEU A 171 16.96 3.80 -1.45
CA LEU A 171 17.96 2.86 -0.92
C LEU A 171 18.74 2.18 -2.06
N LYS A 172 19.94 1.67 -1.77
CA LYS A 172 20.82 1.15 -2.83
C LYS A 172 20.32 -0.13 -3.48
N ASN A 173 19.82 -1.09 -2.69
CA ASN A 173 19.36 -2.37 -3.23
C ASN A 173 18.41 -3.12 -2.26
N PRO A 174 17.11 -3.26 -2.54
CA PRO A 174 16.42 -2.74 -3.72
C PRO A 174 16.18 -1.23 -3.62
N PRO A 175 16.01 -0.53 -4.77
CA PRO A 175 15.80 0.91 -4.82
C PRO A 175 14.37 1.29 -4.46
N PHE A 176 14.09 1.27 -3.16
CA PHE A 176 12.83 1.76 -2.59
C PHE A 176 13.01 3.03 -1.75
N ARG A 177 11.89 3.74 -1.56
CA ARG A 177 11.73 4.81 -0.58
C ARG A 177 10.62 4.43 0.38
N LEU A 178 10.94 4.36 1.68
CA LEU A 178 9.96 4.05 2.71
C LEU A 178 9.60 5.31 3.47
N TYR A 179 8.30 5.56 3.57
CA TYR A 179 7.74 6.58 4.44
C TYR A 179 6.68 5.96 5.32
N ARG A 180 6.45 6.52 6.49
CA ARG A 180 5.38 6.09 7.39
C ARG A 180 4.59 7.25 7.97
N CYS A 181 3.35 7.00 8.35
CA CYS A 181 2.58 7.81 9.29
C CYS A 181 2.05 6.92 10.43
N THR A 182 1.12 7.42 11.24
CA THR A 182 0.49 6.60 12.30
C THR A 182 -0.27 5.38 11.74
N THR A 183 -0.71 5.45 10.48
CA THR A 183 -1.62 4.45 9.88
C THR A 183 -0.98 3.62 8.78
N PHE A 184 -0.11 4.20 7.95
CA PHE A 184 0.47 3.54 6.78
C PHE A 184 1.99 3.53 6.76
N MET A 185 2.55 2.48 6.18
CA MET A 185 3.85 2.54 5.51
C MET A 185 3.64 2.52 4.00
N VAL A 186 4.30 3.43 3.29
CA VAL A 186 4.32 3.50 1.83
C VAL A 186 5.72 3.18 1.33
N ASN A 187 5.83 2.14 0.52
CA ASN A 187 7.02 1.77 -0.23
C ASN A 187 6.87 2.28 -1.67
N PHE A 188 7.43 3.46 -1.94
CA PHE A 188 7.43 4.05 -3.26
C PHE A 188 8.66 3.59 -4.06
N ILE A 189 8.42 3.06 -5.25
CA ILE A 189 9.44 2.46 -6.12
C ILE A 189 9.33 3.16 -7.47
N ASP A 190 10.47 3.60 -8.03
CA ASP A 190 10.47 4.24 -9.34
C ASP A 190 9.99 3.30 -10.46
N PRO A 191 9.34 3.84 -11.51
CA PRO A 191 8.97 3.06 -12.68
C PRO A 191 10.20 2.42 -13.32
N LYS A 192 10.06 1.17 -13.76
CA LYS A 192 11.12 0.39 -14.43
C LYS A 192 10.74 0.11 -15.86
N GLN A 193 11.75 -0.07 -16.71
CA GLN A 193 11.57 -0.47 -18.11
C GLN A 193 11.79 -1.98 -18.28
N GLY A 194 10.89 -2.62 -19.02
CA GLY A 194 10.97 -4.04 -19.33
C GLY A 194 10.52 -4.96 -18.18
N PRO A 195 10.48 -6.27 -18.44
CA PRO A 195 10.07 -7.27 -17.47
C PRO A 195 11.12 -7.43 -16.37
N ARG A 196 10.67 -7.95 -15.23
CA ARG A 196 11.55 -8.33 -14.12
C ARG A 196 12.37 -9.54 -14.52
N ASP A 197 13.65 -9.56 -14.15
CA ASP A 197 14.53 -10.71 -14.32
C ASP A 197 14.00 -11.91 -13.48
N PRO A 198 13.56 -13.01 -14.11
CA PRO A 198 12.98 -14.15 -13.41
C PRO A 198 14.00 -14.90 -12.55
N SER A 199 15.31 -14.66 -12.72
CA SER A 199 16.35 -15.20 -11.85
C SER A 199 16.53 -14.40 -10.54
N LYS A 200 15.91 -13.22 -10.43
CA LYS A 200 16.03 -12.28 -9.29
C LYS A 200 14.68 -12.00 -8.64
N MET A 201 13.82 -13.02 -8.61
CA MET A 201 12.58 -12.98 -7.85
C MET A 201 12.88 -12.98 -6.35
N SER A 202 12.00 -12.37 -5.57
CA SER A 202 12.18 -12.23 -4.12
C SER A 202 10.93 -12.73 -3.40
N PRO A 203 10.71 -14.06 -3.36
CA PRO A 203 9.57 -14.64 -2.65
C PRO A 203 9.72 -14.44 -1.15
N HIS A 204 8.68 -13.93 -0.53
CA HIS A 204 8.65 -13.57 0.88
C HIS A 204 7.23 -13.72 1.45
N LYS A 205 7.10 -13.68 2.77
CA LYS A 205 5.80 -13.71 3.46
C LYS A 205 5.85 -12.77 4.67
N HIS A 206 4.67 -12.42 5.14
CA HIS A 206 4.44 -11.71 6.40
C HIS A 206 3.59 -12.62 7.28
N ASP A 207 3.71 -12.53 8.59
CA ASP A 207 3.02 -13.48 9.47
C ASP A 207 1.61 -13.03 9.85
N ASP A 208 1.36 -11.72 9.95
CA ASP A 208 0.12 -11.21 10.55
C ASP A 208 -0.44 -9.90 9.95
N PHE A 209 0.07 -9.45 8.80
CA PHE A 209 -0.46 -8.28 8.08
C PHE A 209 -0.56 -8.49 6.57
N GLU A 210 -1.50 -7.78 5.94
CA GLU A 210 -1.65 -7.75 4.49
C GLU A 210 -0.58 -6.88 3.83
N GLN A 211 -0.14 -7.32 2.64
CA GLN A 211 0.55 -6.44 1.69
C GLN A 211 -0.42 -5.99 0.60
N CYS A 212 -0.46 -4.70 0.32
CA CYS A 212 -1.22 -4.14 -0.78
C CYS A 212 -0.29 -3.66 -1.90
N SER A 213 -0.29 -4.34 -3.03
CA SER A 213 0.43 -3.91 -4.23
C SER A 213 -0.50 -3.10 -5.11
N ILE A 214 -0.14 -1.85 -5.40
CA ILE A 214 -0.87 -0.94 -6.29
C ILE A 214 -0.12 -0.84 -7.61
N VAL A 215 -0.70 -1.38 -8.67
CA VAL A 215 -0.12 -1.38 -10.01
C VAL A 215 -0.55 -0.12 -10.74
N LEU A 216 0.39 0.82 -10.92
CA LEU A 216 0.15 2.12 -11.55
C LEU A 216 0.41 2.09 -13.07
N ALA A 217 1.34 1.26 -13.54
CA ALA A 217 1.62 1.08 -14.96
C ALA A 217 2.12 -0.35 -15.26
N GLY A 218 1.88 -0.80 -16.50
CA GLY A 218 2.34 -2.10 -16.97
C GLY A 218 1.44 -3.25 -16.53
N GLU A 219 2.03 -4.45 -16.53
CA GLU A 219 1.35 -5.69 -16.21
C GLU A 219 2.22 -6.55 -15.29
N TYR A 220 1.58 -7.23 -14.35
CA TYR A 220 2.25 -8.04 -13.36
C TYR A 220 1.59 -9.42 -13.26
N VAL A 221 2.40 -10.42 -12.91
CA VAL A 221 1.90 -11.68 -12.35
C VAL A 221 2.24 -11.69 -10.86
N HIS A 222 1.22 -11.86 -10.03
CA HIS A 222 1.38 -12.13 -8.61
C HIS A 222 1.41 -13.64 -8.41
N HIS A 223 2.56 -14.15 -7.96
CA HIS A 223 2.69 -15.56 -7.60
C HIS A 223 2.46 -15.69 -6.10
N ILE A 224 1.46 -16.46 -5.70
CA ILE A 224 1.04 -16.60 -4.31
C ILE A 224 0.88 -18.09 -3.98
N ARG A 225 1.41 -18.50 -2.84
CA ARG A 225 1.35 -19.87 -2.32
C ARG A 225 0.92 -19.83 -0.86
N TRP A 226 -0.02 -20.68 -0.49
CA TRP A 226 -0.45 -20.86 0.89
C TRP A 226 0.24 -22.06 1.53
N PRO A 227 0.51 -22.01 2.84
CA PRO A 227 1.07 -23.16 3.53
C PRO A 227 0.04 -24.29 3.61
N TRP A 228 0.52 -25.53 3.53
CA TRP A 228 -0.29 -26.69 3.88
C TRP A 228 -0.26 -26.93 5.39
N THR A 229 -1.43 -26.96 6.02
CA THR A 229 -1.58 -27.40 7.41
C THR A 229 -2.01 -28.86 7.46
N THR A 230 -2.16 -29.43 8.66
CA THR A 230 -2.65 -30.80 8.81
C THR A 230 -4.09 -30.98 8.32
N ASN A 231 -4.89 -29.90 8.33
CA ASN A 231 -6.27 -29.92 7.85
C ASN A 231 -6.32 -29.63 6.33
N LYS A 232 -6.48 -30.68 5.54
CA LYS A 232 -6.60 -30.61 4.07
C LYS A 232 -7.73 -29.69 3.60
N ALA A 233 -8.79 -29.50 4.38
CA ALA A 233 -9.90 -28.62 4.01
C ALA A 233 -9.47 -27.14 3.87
N ASN A 234 -8.31 -26.77 4.42
CA ASN A 234 -7.78 -25.41 4.37
C ASN A 234 -6.76 -25.19 3.26
N TRP A 235 -6.38 -26.25 2.52
CA TRP A 235 -5.39 -26.14 1.47
C TRP A 235 -5.95 -25.32 0.30
N ARG A 236 -5.11 -24.46 -0.25
CA ARG A 236 -5.40 -23.67 -1.45
C ARG A 236 -4.38 -24.03 -2.52
N ASP A 237 -4.81 -23.97 -3.77
CA ASP A 237 -3.90 -24.08 -4.90
C ASP A 237 -3.00 -22.85 -4.95
N ASP A 238 -1.79 -23.02 -5.50
CA ASP A 238 -0.94 -21.89 -5.84
C ASP A 238 -1.63 -21.02 -6.88
N GLU A 239 -1.48 -19.71 -6.74
CA GLU A 239 -2.07 -18.73 -7.64
C GLU A 239 -0.98 -17.99 -8.42
N HIS A 240 -1.25 -17.75 -9.70
CA HIS A 240 -0.41 -16.96 -10.61
C HIS A 240 -1.31 -15.97 -11.34
N GLN A 241 -1.80 -14.97 -10.60
CA GLN A 241 -2.78 -14.04 -11.13
C GLN A 241 -2.10 -12.92 -11.92
N ARG A 242 -2.45 -12.81 -13.21
CA ARG A 242 -2.07 -11.68 -14.04
C ARG A 242 -3.01 -10.50 -13.79
N VAL A 243 -2.44 -9.31 -13.60
CA VAL A 243 -3.17 -8.04 -13.47
C VAL A 243 -2.56 -6.97 -14.36
N ALA A 244 -3.39 -6.06 -14.86
CA ALA A 244 -2.95 -4.89 -15.63
C ALA A 244 -3.32 -3.60 -14.91
N ALA A 245 -2.44 -2.59 -14.98
CA ALA A 245 -2.69 -1.29 -14.38
C ALA A 245 -3.93 -0.58 -14.99
N PRO A 246 -4.68 0.23 -14.23
CA PRO A 246 -4.60 0.33 -12.78
C PRO A 246 -5.28 -0.84 -12.07
N ALA A 247 -4.58 -1.42 -11.10
CA ALA A 247 -5.09 -2.53 -10.30
C ALA A 247 -4.52 -2.51 -8.87
N VAL A 248 -5.24 -3.15 -7.96
CA VAL A 248 -4.81 -3.42 -6.60
C VAL A 248 -4.83 -4.92 -6.36
N THR A 249 -3.76 -5.45 -5.78
CA THR A 249 -3.70 -6.81 -5.26
C THR A 249 -3.48 -6.75 -3.75
N VAL A 250 -4.40 -7.33 -2.97
CA VAL A 250 -4.25 -7.47 -1.51
C VAL A 250 -3.87 -8.91 -1.20
N ILE A 251 -2.70 -9.08 -0.60
CA ILE A 251 -2.08 -10.38 -0.33
C ILE A 251 -2.19 -10.68 1.17
N PRO A 252 -2.93 -11.72 1.59
CA PRO A 252 -3.14 -12.02 2.99
C PRO A 252 -1.97 -12.78 3.61
N PRO A 253 -1.71 -12.59 4.92
CA PRO A 253 -0.78 -13.44 5.65
C PRO A 253 -1.38 -14.85 5.89
N PRO A 254 -0.55 -15.90 6.03
CA PRO A 254 0.90 -15.91 5.90
C PRO A 254 1.36 -16.39 4.51
N SER A 255 0.65 -16.00 3.44
CA SER A 255 0.94 -16.50 2.09
C SER A 255 2.34 -16.08 1.61
N LEU A 256 3.07 -17.04 1.04
CA LEU A 256 4.33 -16.79 0.36
C LEU A 256 4.03 -16.15 -1.00
N HIS A 257 4.65 -15.01 -1.30
CA HIS A 257 4.33 -14.27 -2.51
C HIS A 257 5.52 -13.56 -3.14
N THR A 258 5.41 -13.29 -4.44
CA THR A 258 6.27 -12.37 -5.18
C THR A 258 5.54 -11.78 -6.39
N SER A 259 5.95 -10.60 -6.83
CA SER A 259 5.36 -9.89 -7.97
C SER A 259 6.37 -9.81 -9.12
N GLU A 260 5.99 -10.33 -10.28
CA GLU A 260 6.77 -10.33 -11.52
C GLU A 260 6.20 -9.28 -12.48
N ALA A 261 6.98 -8.25 -12.81
CA ALA A 261 6.63 -7.36 -13.92
C ALA A 261 6.83 -8.13 -15.24
N ILE A 262 5.82 -8.18 -16.10
CA ILE A 262 5.87 -8.97 -17.35
C ILE A 262 5.79 -8.11 -18.61
N SER A 263 5.38 -6.83 -18.51
CA SER A 263 5.31 -5.95 -19.68
C SER A 263 6.70 -5.56 -20.19
N ALA A 264 6.86 -5.49 -21.50
CA ALA A 264 8.08 -4.99 -22.14
C ALA A 264 8.27 -3.46 -21.99
N GLY A 265 7.20 -2.72 -21.67
CA GLY A 265 7.24 -1.26 -21.50
C GLY A 265 7.51 -0.82 -20.07
N THR A 266 6.96 0.34 -19.72
CA THR A 266 7.01 0.85 -18.34
C THR A 266 6.16 -0.02 -17.40
N ASN A 267 6.78 -0.47 -16.30
CA ASN A 267 6.12 -1.14 -15.19
C ASN A 267 6.29 -0.29 -13.93
N HIS A 268 5.21 -0.06 -13.19
CA HIS A 268 5.24 0.72 -11.96
C HIS A 268 4.27 0.12 -10.95
N LEU A 269 4.81 -0.34 -9.83
CA LEU A 269 4.08 -0.91 -8.70
C LEU A 269 4.65 -0.30 -7.43
N ILE A 270 3.76 0.12 -6.53
CA ILE A 270 4.11 0.52 -5.17
C ILE A 270 3.46 -0.43 -4.17
N ASP A 271 4.07 -0.60 -3.01
CA ASP A 271 3.51 -1.43 -1.93
C ASP A 271 3.10 -0.53 -0.75
N VAL A 272 1.95 -0.82 -0.15
CA VAL A 272 1.47 -0.13 1.05
C VAL A 272 1.09 -1.15 2.12
N PHE A 273 1.28 -0.76 3.38
CA PHE A 273 1.04 -1.59 4.55
C PHE A 273 0.26 -0.80 5.59
N CYS A 274 -0.75 -1.42 6.19
CA CYS A 274 -1.57 -0.82 7.25
C CYS A 274 -1.85 -1.88 8.33
N PRO A 275 -1.22 -1.80 9.51
CA PRO A 275 -0.35 -0.72 9.99
C PRO A 275 1.04 -0.66 9.29
N PRO A 276 1.90 0.33 9.59
CA PRO A 276 3.28 0.35 9.12
C PRO A 276 4.04 -0.93 9.52
N ARG A 277 5.03 -1.34 8.72
CA ARG A 277 5.84 -2.53 9.02
C ARG A 277 6.87 -2.27 10.11
N PHE A 278 6.86 -3.11 11.14
CA PHE A 278 7.81 -3.03 12.25
C PHE A 278 9.24 -3.36 11.82
N ASP A 279 9.44 -4.45 11.09
CA ASP A 279 10.76 -4.93 10.67
C ASP A 279 11.51 -3.93 9.80
N PHE A 280 10.82 -3.29 8.84
CA PHE A 280 11.40 -2.21 8.03
C PHE A 280 11.66 -0.95 8.85
N SER A 281 10.80 -0.67 9.82
CA SER A 281 10.91 0.48 10.72
C SER A 281 12.06 0.39 11.72
N ALA A 282 12.51 -0.83 12.03
CA ALA A 282 13.64 -1.10 12.92
C ALA A 282 14.99 -0.92 12.22
N MET A 283 15.02 -0.87 10.89
CA MET A 283 16.24 -0.69 10.12
C MET A 283 16.64 0.79 10.06
N GLU A 284 17.80 1.10 10.64
CA GLU A 284 18.33 2.47 10.66
C GLU A 284 18.50 3.02 9.23
N GLY A 285 17.98 4.22 9.00
CA GLY A 285 18.09 4.91 7.71
C GLY A 285 17.17 4.39 6.59
N TRP A 286 16.33 3.38 6.84
CA TRP A 286 15.43 2.85 5.81
C TRP A 286 14.18 3.71 5.63
N VAL A 287 13.64 4.28 6.70
CA VAL A 287 12.42 5.11 6.69
C VAL A 287 12.81 6.58 6.68
N PHE A 288 12.47 7.28 5.61
CA PHE A 288 13.01 8.60 5.27
C PHE A 288 12.44 9.71 6.16
N ASN A 289 11.25 9.50 6.71
CA ASN A 289 10.60 10.41 7.65
C ASN A 289 10.53 9.85 9.08
N ALA A 290 11.44 8.95 9.46
CA ALA A 290 11.43 8.33 10.79
C ALA A 290 11.50 9.35 11.94
N ALA A 291 12.15 10.50 11.73
CA ALA A 291 12.24 11.57 12.72
C ALA A 291 10.89 12.24 13.05
N ASP A 292 9.94 12.20 12.11
CA ASP A 292 8.60 12.76 12.30
C ASP A 292 7.64 11.77 12.95
N TYR A 293 7.83 10.48 12.71
CA TYR A 293 6.91 9.42 13.11
C TYR A 293 7.65 8.36 13.89
N PRO A 294 7.53 8.28 15.23
CA PRO A 294 8.16 7.23 16.01
C PRO A 294 7.55 5.86 15.70
N ALA A 295 8.38 4.81 15.76
CA ALA A 295 7.89 3.44 15.79
C ALA A 295 7.44 3.10 17.23
N PRO A 296 6.48 2.17 17.42
CA PRO A 296 6.22 1.62 18.75
C PRO A 296 7.45 0.89 19.28
N GLU A 297 7.51 0.69 20.60
CA GLU A 297 8.52 -0.18 21.20
C GLU A 297 8.37 -1.62 20.68
N PRO A 298 9.46 -2.38 20.51
CA PRO A 298 9.39 -3.80 20.15
C PRO A 298 8.51 -4.58 21.14
N ARG A 299 7.61 -5.41 20.60
CA ARG A 299 6.79 -6.35 21.38
C ARG A 299 7.59 -7.59 21.79
#